data_AF-A0A433U7N6-F1
#
_entry.id   AF-A0A433U7N6-F1
#
_cell.length_a   1.000
_cell.length_b   1.000
_cell.length_c   1.000
_cell.angle_alpha   90.00
_cell.angle_beta   90.00
_cell.angle_gamma   90.00
#
_symmetry.space_group_name_H-M   'P 1'
#
loop_
_entity.id
_entity.type
_entity.pdbx_description
1 polymer ?
#
loop_
_entity_poly.entity_id
_entity_poly.type
_entity_poly.pdbx_seq_one_letter_code
_entity_poly.pdbx_strand_id
1 'polypeptide(L)'
;MGGDDSNQSKPVKGSITDLKIQNIAYGLFRAVDAPVTYFRENIVEPLQRRNTSEKFYHRKFKRVPTVDQCDFEDPVCIYEADQQFFRDKQVDSNIVKFLRQRMIECITWEGPDSNYKCMKLQDEYEKAATNWFIKYGDIRTHKGSIEAYMKQKHRLIWERQNPDVKLH
;
A
#
# COMPACT_ATOMS: atom_id res chain seq x y z
N MET A 1 34.55 -35.87 -7.58
CA MET A 1 34.79 -34.73 -8.48
C MET A 1 33.95 -33.58 -7.92
N GLY A 2 34.43 -32.75 -7.01
CA GLY A 2 35.74 -32.10 -6.98
C GLY A 2 35.47 -30.62 -7.20
N GLY A 3 35.59 -29.80 -6.15
CA GLY A 3 35.35 -28.37 -6.19
C GLY A 3 35.08 -27.79 -4.80
N ASP A 4 36.10 -27.83 -3.95
CA ASP A 4 36.23 -26.92 -2.80
C ASP A 4 36.12 -25.47 -3.28
N ASP A 5 35.54 -24.61 -2.44
CA ASP A 5 36.10 -23.30 -2.14
C ASP A 5 35.51 -22.81 -0.82
N SER A 6 35.96 -23.44 0.27
CA SER A 6 35.99 -22.81 1.60
C SER A 6 37.03 -21.69 1.58
N ASN A 7 36.73 -20.63 0.82
CA ASN A 7 37.54 -19.42 0.78
C ASN A 7 37.22 -18.57 2.02
N GLN A 8 37.85 -18.95 3.13
CA GLN A 8 38.00 -18.09 4.30
C GLN A 8 38.87 -16.90 3.88
N SER A 9 38.21 -15.82 3.44
CA SER A 9 38.87 -14.58 3.07
C SER A 9 39.61 -14.02 4.29
N LYS A 10 40.94 -14.06 4.24
CA LYS A 10 41.79 -13.41 5.25
C LYS A 10 41.41 -11.92 5.31
N PRO A 11 41.24 -11.33 6.51
CA PRO A 11 40.84 -9.93 6.63
C PRO A 11 41.91 -9.03 6.01
N VAL A 12 41.55 -8.37 4.91
CA VAL A 12 42.37 -7.35 4.26
C VAL A 12 42.35 -6.11 5.15
N LYS A 13 43.53 -5.62 5.59
CA LYS A 13 43.66 -4.41 6.40
C LYS A 13 42.95 -3.24 5.69
N GLY A 14 41.94 -2.66 6.33
CA GLY A 14 41.10 -1.60 5.76
C GLY A 14 39.77 -2.07 5.15
N SER A 15 39.44 -3.37 5.24
CA SER A 15 38.12 -3.92 4.90
C SER A 15 37.17 -3.88 6.11
N ILE A 16 35.86 -3.87 5.84
CA ILE A 16 34.75 -3.92 6.81
C ILE A 16 34.82 -5.17 7.72
N THR A 17 35.69 -6.13 7.38
CA THR A 17 35.97 -7.37 8.14
C THR A 17 37.06 -7.24 9.21
N ASP A 18 37.67 -6.06 9.40
CA ASP A 18 38.62 -5.83 10.50
C ASP A 18 37.91 -5.92 11.87
N LEU A 19 38.33 -6.85 12.72
CA LEU A 19 37.80 -7.09 14.08
C LEU A 19 37.73 -5.81 14.93
N LYS A 20 38.65 -4.87 14.73
CA LYS A 20 38.66 -3.57 15.43
C LYS A 20 37.49 -2.67 14.99
N ILE A 21 37.18 -2.64 13.70
CA ILE A 21 36.06 -1.84 13.16
C ILE A 21 34.73 -2.46 13.60
N GLN A 22 34.64 -3.81 13.61
CA GLN A 22 33.46 -4.52 14.11
C GLN A 22 33.20 -4.23 15.59
N ASN A 23 34.23 -4.24 16.43
CA ASN A 23 34.09 -3.93 17.86
C ASN A 23 33.68 -2.47 18.11
N ILE A 24 34.20 -1.52 17.32
CA ILE A 24 33.80 -0.11 17.39
C ILE A 24 32.35 0.07 16.94
N ALA A 25 31.95 -0.55 15.82
CA ALA A 25 30.59 -0.50 15.32
C ALA A 25 29.59 -1.13 16.30
N TYR A 26 29.95 -2.26 16.89
CA TYR A 26 29.16 -2.93 17.93
C TYR A 26 29.06 -2.08 19.21
N GLY A 27 30.15 -1.42 19.61
CA GLY A 27 30.15 -0.47 20.73
C GLY A 27 29.22 0.72 20.51
N LEU A 28 29.26 1.31 19.31
CA LEU A 28 28.35 2.39 18.89
C LEU A 28 26.89 1.94 18.85
N PHE A 29 26.63 0.77 18.26
CA PHE A 29 25.29 0.19 18.23
C PHE A 29 24.75 0.00 19.65
N ARG A 30 25.54 -0.60 20.54
CA ARG A 30 25.14 -0.85 21.94
C ARG A 30 24.95 0.43 22.74
N ALA A 31 25.75 1.47 22.48
CA ALA A 31 25.60 2.77 23.15
C ALA A 31 24.27 3.46 22.82
N VAL A 32 23.70 3.19 21.64
CA VAL A 32 22.41 3.74 21.20
C VAL A 32 21.25 2.79 21.51
N ASP A 33 21.42 1.49 21.29
CA ASP A 33 20.36 0.50 21.47
C ASP A 33 20.01 0.32 22.95
N ALA A 34 21.00 0.25 23.84
CA ALA A 34 20.77 0.06 25.28
C ALA A 34 19.83 1.11 25.92
N PRO A 35 20.00 2.43 25.71
CA PRO A 35 19.05 3.41 26.24
C PRO A 35 17.68 3.33 25.56
N VAL A 36 17.61 2.93 24.28
CA VAL A 36 16.33 2.76 23.55
C VAL A 36 15.56 1.56 24.09
N THR A 37 16.22 0.42 24.29
CA THR A 37 15.62 -0.77 24.91
C THR A 37 15.15 -0.46 26.33
N TYR A 38 15.97 0.25 27.11
CA TYR A 38 15.60 0.70 28.46
C TYR A 38 14.34 1.58 28.43
N PHE A 39 14.24 2.55 27.51
CA PHE A 39 13.08 3.41 27.38
C PHE A 39 11.82 2.62 26.99
N ARG A 40 11.95 1.67 26.06
CA ARG A 40 10.86 0.78 25.64
C ARG A 40 10.31 0.00 26.83
N GLU A 41 11.18 -0.67 27.58
CA GLU A 41 10.79 -1.55 28.68
C GLU A 41 10.23 -0.79 29.89
N ASN A 42 10.85 0.35 30.25
CA ASN A 42 10.49 1.06 31.48
C ASN A 42 9.37 2.09 31.30
N ILE A 43 9.16 2.63 30.09
CA ILE A 43 8.18 3.70 29.85
C ILE A 43 7.08 3.22 28.91
N VAL A 44 7.43 2.73 27.72
CA VAL A 44 6.45 2.42 26.67
C VAL A 44 5.58 1.23 27.06
N GLU A 45 6.18 0.10 27.45
CA GLU A 45 5.44 -1.11 27.79
C GLU A 45 4.47 -0.96 28.98
N PRO A 46 4.84 -0.35 30.12
CA PRO A 46 3.90 -0.15 31.23
C PRO A 46 2.82 0.90 30.93
N LEU A 47 3.10 1.91 30.09
CA LEU A 47 2.07 2.82 29.58
C LEU A 47 1.11 2.07 28.65
N GLN A 48 1.64 1.24 27.75
CA GLN A 48 0.84 0.42 26.86
C GLN A 48 -0.04 -0.52 27.68
N ARG A 49 0.47 -1.21 28.69
CA ARG A 49 -0.34 -2.11 29.55
C ARG A 49 -1.47 -1.37 30.28
N ARG A 50 -1.23 -0.15 30.76
CA ARG A 50 -2.27 0.71 31.38
C ARG A 50 -3.34 1.14 30.37
N ASN A 51 -2.91 1.57 29.18
CA ASN A 51 -3.78 2.05 28.11
C ASN A 51 -4.42 0.94 27.27
N THR A 52 -3.93 -0.31 27.33
CA THR A 52 -4.48 -1.49 26.62
C THR A 52 -5.89 -1.85 27.12
N SER A 53 -6.29 -1.34 28.28
CA SER A 53 -7.69 -1.39 28.73
C SER A 53 -8.65 -0.72 27.72
N GLU A 54 -8.19 0.30 26.99
CA GLU A 54 -8.90 0.94 25.89
C GLU A 54 -8.69 0.17 24.59
N LYS A 55 -9.47 -0.90 24.41
CA LYS A 55 -9.47 -1.68 23.17
C LYS A 55 -10.03 -0.84 22.02
N PHE A 56 -9.22 -0.56 21.00
CA PHE A 56 -9.70 0.03 19.75
C PHE A 56 -10.23 -1.07 18.82
N TYR A 57 -11.38 -0.81 18.19
CA TYR A 57 -12.00 -1.74 17.24
C TYR A 57 -12.06 -1.13 15.85
N HIS A 58 -11.88 -1.97 14.83
CA HIS A 58 -12.09 -1.56 13.45
C HIS A 58 -13.58 -1.36 13.20
N ARG A 59 -13.97 -0.14 12.84
CA ARG A 59 -15.35 0.19 12.49
C ARG A 59 -15.77 -0.56 11.23
N LYS A 60 -16.89 -1.28 11.31
CA LYS A 60 -17.52 -1.96 10.18
C LYS A 60 -18.72 -1.15 9.71
N PHE A 61 -18.65 -0.66 8.48
CA PHE A 61 -19.79 0.00 7.84
C PHE A 61 -20.63 -1.04 7.10
N LYS A 62 -21.94 -1.03 7.34
CA LYS A 62 -22.87 -1.82 6.52
C LYS A 62 -23.00 -1.16 5.14
N ARG A 63 -23.29 -1.98 4.13
CA ARG A 63 -23.58 -1.49 2.78
C ARG A 63 -24.96 -0.80 2.77
N VAL A 64 -25.02 0.29 2.03
CA VAL A 64 -26.21 1.10 1.72
C VAL A 64 -26.58 0.83 0.26
N PRO A 65 -27.85 0.99 -0.16
CA PRO A 65 -28.20 1.02 -1.58
C PRO A 65 -27.30 1.96 -2.39
N THR A 66 -26.97 1.55 -3.62
CA THR A 66 -26.20 2.35 -4.56
C THR A 66 -27.10 3.35 -5.29
N VAL A 67 -26.48 4.34 -5.94
CA VAL A 67 -27.18 5.49 -6.54
C VAL A 67 -28.18 5.12 -7.65
N ASP A 68 -28.01 3.96 -8.28
CA ASP A 68 -28.92 3.40 -9.29
C ASP A 68 -30.24 2.87 -8.70
N GLN A 69 -30.28 2.57 -7.41
CA GLN A 69 -31.45 2.06 -6.70
C GLN A 69 -32.24 3.17 -6.00
N CYS A 70 -31.63 4.34 -5.82
CA CYS A 70 -32.27 5.50 -5.21
C CYS A 70 -33.23 6.18 -6.19
N ASP A 71 -34.30 6.75 -5.65
CA ASP A 71 -35.16 7.67 -6.39
C ASP A 71 -34.46 9.05 -6.54
N PHE A 72 -34.79 9.78 -7.61
CA PHE A 72 -34.20 11.08 -7.90
C PHE A 72 -34.70 12.18 -6.95
N GLU A 73 -35.88 11.99 -6.34
CA GLU A 73 -36.47 12.92 -5.37
C GLU A 73 -36.09 12.61 -3.91
N ASP A 74 -35.32 11.54 -3.65
CA ASP A 74 -34.86 11.18 -2.30
C ASP A 74 -33.40 11.63 -2.05
N PRO A 75 -33.19 12.83 -1.48
CA PRO A 75 -31.85 13.32 -1.20
C PRO A 75 -31.14 12.53 -0.07
N VAL A 76 -31.87 11.82 0.79
CA VAL A 76 -31.28 11.06 1.90
C VAL A 76 -30.63 9.80 1.35
N CYS A 77 -31.31 9.06 0.47
CA CYS A 77 -30.74 7.89 -0.19
C CYS A 77 -29.48 8.25 -0.98
N ILE A 78 -29.53 9.34 -1.76
CA ILE A 78 -28.38 9.82 -2.55
C ILE A 78 -27.22 10.22 -1.62
N TYR A 79 -27.51 10.90 -0.50
CA TYR A 79 -26.49 11.29 0.46
C TYR A 79 -25.78 10.07 1.08
N GLU A 80 -26.52 9.05 1.50
CA GLU A 80 -25.93 7.84 2.08
C GLU A 80 -25.09 7.07 1.05
N ALA A 81 -25.56 6.98 -0.20
CA ALA A 81 -24.83 6.40 -1.31
C ALA A 81 -23.52 7.16 -1.61
N ASP A 82 -23.56 8.49 -1.58
CA ASP A 82 -22.39 9.35 -1.74
C ASP A 82 -21.36 9.13 -0.61
N GLN A 83 -21.81 9.06 0.65
CA GLN A 83 -20.92 8.77 1.77
C GLN A 83 -20.28 7.39 1.67
N GLN A 84 -21.02 6.39 1.18
CA GLN A 84 -20.42 5.09 0.87
C GLN A 84 -19.38 5.21 -0.25
N PHE A 85 -19.71 5.89 -1.34
CA PHE A 85 -18.81 6.10 -2.46
C PHE A 85 -17.50 6.79 -2.06
N PHE A 86 -17.55 7.83 -1.24
CA PHE A 86 -16.33 8.51 -0.76
C PHE A 86 -15.46 7.61 0.12
N ARG A 87 -16.07 6.78 0.98
CA ARG A 87 -15.34 5.80 1.79
C ARG A 87 -14.67 4.74 0.90
N ASP A 88 -15.42 4.19 -0.05
CA ASP A 88 -14.87 3.20 -1.00
C ASP A 88 -13.75 3.81 -1.86
N LYS A 89 -13.87 5.08 -2.27
CA LYS A 89 -12.79 5.80 -2.97
C LYS A 89 -11.51 5.91 -2.13
N GLN A 90 -11.63 6.22 -0.84
CA GLN A 90 -10.49 6.27 0.07
C GLN A 90 -9.84 4.90 0.24
N VAL A 91 -10.63 3.83 0.36
CA VAL A 91 -10.13 2.46 0.43
C VAL A 91 -9.39 2.10 -0.85
N ASP A 92 -9.97 2.35 -2.02
CA ASP A 92 -9.35 2.05 -3.32
C ASP A 92 -8.05 2.84 -3.54
N SER A 93 -8.01 4.12 -3.13
CA SER A 93 -6.77 4.92 -3.16
C SER A 93 -5.68 4.35 -2.25
N ASN A 94 -6.04 3.83 -1.08
CA ASN A 94 -5.09 3.18 -0.18
C ASN A 94 -4.59 1.84 -0.72
N ILE A 95 -5.44 1.08 -1.43
CA ILE A 95 -5.03 -0.16 -2.11
C ILE A 95 -3.95 0.14 -3.16
N VAL A 96 -4.17 1.14 -4.01
CA VAL A 96 -3.17 1.55 -5.02
C VAL A 96 -1.88 2.04 -4.36
N LYS A 97 -1.98 2.81 -3.27
CA LYS A 97 -0.82 3.27 -2.49
C LYS A 97 -0.02 2.09 -1.92
N PHE A 98 -0.70 1.07 -1.39
CA PHE A 98 -0.05 -0.12 -0.86
C PHE A 98 0.67 -0.93 -1.96
N LEU A 99 0.02 -1.13 -3.11
CA LEU A 99 0.66 -1.82 -4.25
C LEU A 99 1.88 -1.05 -4.76
N ARG A 100 1.81 0.29 -4.81
CA ARG A 100 2.96 1.13 -5.13
C ARG A 100 4.11 0.94 -4.15
N GLN A 101 3.81 0.92 -2.84
CA GLN A 101 4.81 0.73 -1.82
C GLN A 101 5.52 -0.61 -1.98
N ARG A 102 4.79 -1.70 -2.21
CA ARG A 102 5.37 -3.03 -2.46
C ARG A 102 6.27 -3.06 -3.69
N MET A 103 5.87 -2.38 -4.76
CA MET A 103 6.68 -2.26 -5.97
C MET A 103 8.00 -1.52 -5.67
N ILE A 104 7.94 -0.39 -4.96
CA ILE A 104 9.13 0.39 -4.58
C ILE A 104 10.05 -0.39 -3.65
N GLU A 105 9.50 -1.11 -2.67
CA GLU A 105 10.26 -1.98 -1.77
C GLU A 105 11.01 -3.07 -2.54
N CYS A 106 10.36 -3.70 -3.52
CA CYS A 106 11.00 -4.71 -4.38
C CYS A 106 12.15 -4.11 -5.21
N ILE A 107 11.92 -2.95 -5.84
CA ILE A 107 12.94 -2.26 -6.64
C ILE A 107 14.14 -1.89 -5.77
N THR A 108 13.87 -1.41 -4.55
CA THR A 108 14.91 -1.02 -3.59
C THR A 108 15.72 -2.22 -3.11
N TRP A 109 15.08 -3.37 -2.91
CA TRP A 109 15.73 -4.60 -2.43
C TRP A 109 16.58 -5.29 -3.52
N GLU A 110 16.06 -5.39 -4.75
CA GLU A 110 16.71 -6.12 -5.85
C GLU A 110 17.78 -5.29 -6.58
N GLY A 111 17.72 -3.96 -6.51
CA GLY A 111 18.69 -3.07 -7.13
C GLY A 111 18.75 -3.23 -8.66
N PRO A 112 19.88 -3.65 -9.26
CA PRO A 112 20.05 -3.71 -10.72
C PRO A 112 19.18 -4.77 -11.42
N ASP A 113 18.76 -5.84 -10.72
CA ASP A 113 17.95 -6.93 -11.29
C ASP A 113 16.44 -6.70 -11.16
N SER A 114 16.01 -5.50 -10.74
CA SER A 114 14.61 -5.19 -10.42
C SER A 114 13.66 -5.44 -11.59
N ASN A 115 14.12 -5.23 -12.82
CA ASN A 115 13.29 -5.31 -14.02
C ASN A 115 12.67 -6.71 -14.24
N TYR A 116 13.43 -7.77 -13.94
CA TYR A 116 12.94 -9.15 -14.11
C TYR A 116 12.19 -9.62 -12.86
N LYS A 117 12.77 -9.40 -11.68
CA LYS A 117 12.25 -9.95 -10.42
C LYS A 117 10.98 -9.25 -9.92
N CYS A 118 10.85 -7.95 -10.16
CA CYS A 118 9.71 -7.15 -9.69
C CYS A 118 8.58 -7.00 -10.73
N MET A 119 8.69 -7.60 -11.92
CA MET A 119 7.73 -7.45 -13.02
C MET A 119 6.29 -7.73 -12.57
N LYS A 120 6.07 -8.82 -11.81
CA LYS A 120 4.71 -9.17 -11.34
C LYS A 120 4.08 -8.08 -10.47
N LEU A 121 4.86 -7.47 -9.57
CA LEU A 121 4.38 -6.40 -8.69
C LEU A 121 4.10 -5.12 -9.47
N GLN A 122 4.90 -4.85 -10.50
CA GLN A 122 4.66 -3.75 -11.41
C GLN A 122 3.36 -3.95 -12.19
N ASP A 123 3.14 -5.12 -12.78
CA ASP A 123 1.89 -5.45 -13.48
C ASP A 123 0.66 -5.33 -12.56
N GLU A 124 0.75 -5.82 -11.32
CA GLU A 124 -0.33 -5.71 -10.33
C GLU A 124 -0.64 -4.24 -10.01
N TYR A 125 0.40 -3.42 -9.83
CA TYR A 125 0.25 -1.98 -9.60
C TYR A 125 -0.34 -1.26 -10.81
N GLU A 126 0.15 -1.52 -12.01
CA GLU A 126 -0.34 -0.90 -13.25
C GLU A 126 -1.80 -1.25 -13.53
N LYS A 127 -2.19 -2.52 -13.36
CA LYS A 127 -3.59 -2.96 -13.45
C LYS A 127 -4.47 -2.26 -12.42
N ALA A 128 -4.03 -2.19 -11.17
CA ALA A 128 -4.78 -1.53 -10.11
C ALA A 128 -4.90 -0.01 -10.33
N ALA A 129 -3.82 0.66 -10.76
CA ALA A 129 -3.80 2.08 -11.08
C ALA A 129 -4.71 2.40 -12.26
N THR A 130 -4.70 1.55 -13.29
CA THR A 130 -5.59 1.67 -14.47
C THR A 130 -7.05 1.52 -14.06
N ASN A 131 -7.39 0.49 -13.28
CA ASN A 131 -8.75 0.28 -12.76
C ASN A 131 -9.22 1.44 -11.88
N TRP A 132 -8.34 1.99 -11.04
CA TRP A 132 -8.63 3.15 -10.22
C TRP A 132 -8.90 4.39 -11.09
N PHE A 133 -8.09 4.62 -12.13
CA PHE A 133 -8.27 5.75 -13.05
C PHE A 133 -9.53 5.61 -13.91
N ILE A 134 -9.87 4.40 -14.35
CA ILE A 134 -11.14 4.14 -15.06
C ILE A 134 -12.32 4.54 -14.19
N LYS A 135 -12.32 4.19 -12.90
CA LYS A 135 -13.42 4.50 -11.98
C LYS A 135 -13.46 5.97 -11.54
N TYR A 136 -12.30 6.56 -11.20
CA TYR A 136 -12.22 7.85 -10.52
C TYR A 136 -11.52 8.98 -11.29
N GLY A 137 -10.79 8.65 -12.36
CA GLY A 137 -10.09 9.62 -13.20
C GLY A 137 -11.07 10.54 -13.93
N ASP A 138 -10.62 11.74 -14.30
CA ASP A 138 -11.39 12.75 -15.06
C ASP A 138 -12.73 13.22 -14.45
N ILE A 139 -13.08 12.75 -13.26
CA ILE A 139 -14.21 13.23 -12.47
C ILE A 139 -13.77 14.51 -11.75
N ARG A 140 -14.61 15.56 -11.76
CA ARG A 140 -14.27 16.82 -11.08
C ARG A 140 -14.12 16.62 -9.57
N THR A 141 -13.23 17.41 -8.97
CA THR A 141 -13.06 17.44 -7.51
C THR A 141 -14.40 17.80 -6.84
N HIS A 142 -14.82 17.03 -5.84
CA HIS A 142 -16.10 17.14 -5.10
C HIS A 142 -17.37 16.60 -5.76
N LYS A 143 -17.25 15.70 -6.74
CA LYS A 143 -18.41 15.02 -7.33
C LYS A 143 -18.65 13.65 -6.70
N GLY A 144 -19.94 13.35 -6.49
CA GLY A 144 -20.42 12.16 -5.80
C GLY A 144 -20.58 10.94 -6.71
N SER A 145 -21.36 9.97 -6.23
CA SER A 145 -21.66 8.70 -6.87
C SER A 145 -22.37 8.85 -8.23
N ILE A 146 -23.20 9.87 -8.41
CA ILE A 146 -23.93 10.14 -9.65
C ILE A 146 -22.98 10.34 -10.83
N GLU A 147 -21.90 11.10 -10.67
CA GLU A 147 -20.96 11.39 -11.78
C GLU A 147 -20.16 10.14 -12.16
N ALA A 148 -19.75 9.35 -11.17
CA ALA A 148 -19.10 8.06 -11.41
C ALA A 148 -20.05 7.09 -12.13
N TYR A 149 -21.34 7.10 -11.78
CA TYR A 149 -22.36 6.30 -12.46
C TYR A 149 -22.56 6.75 -13.91
N MET A 150 -22.61 8.06 -14.18
CA MET A 150 -22.72 8.57 -15.56
C MET A 150 -21.47 8.24 -16.39
N LYS A 151 -20.27 8.29 -15.79
CA LYS A 151 -19.03 7.84 -16.44
C LYS A 151 -19.10 6.35 -16.79
N GLN A 152 -19.55 5.51 -15.85
CA GLN A 152 -19.74 4.09 -16.08
C GLN A 152 -20.74 3.83 -17.23
N LYS A 153 -21.87 4.54 -17.23
CA LYS A 153 -22.88 4.44 -18.29
C LYS A 153 -22.31 4.83 -19.66
N HIS A 154 -21.52 5.90 -19.72
CA HIS A 154 -20.85 6.32 -20.96
C HIS A 154 -19.94 5.24 -21.51
N ARG A 155 -19.13 4.60 -20.65
CA ARG A 155 -18.28 3.46 -21.03
C ARG A 155 -19.11 2.29 -21.57
N LEU A 156 -20.17 1.88 -20.87
CA LEU A 156 -21.01 0.76 -21.30
C LEU A 156 -21.71 1.01 -22.64
N ILE A 157 -22.14 2.25 -22.90
CA ILE A 157 -22.72 2.65 -24.19
C ILE A 157 -21.66 2.53 -25.29
N TRP A 158 -20.43 2.96 -25.02
CA TRP A 158 -19.33 2.88 -25.98
C TRP A 158 -18.91 1.43 -26.28
N GLU A 159 -18.83 0.56 -25.26
CA GLU A 159 -18.51 -0.86 -25.43
C GLU A 159 -19.57 -1.59 -26.26
N ARG A 160 -20.84 -1.24 -26.06
CA ARG A 160 -21.94 -1.76 -26.88
C ARG A 160 -21.84 -1.34 -28.35
N GLN A 161 -21.30 -0.14 -28.62
CA GLN A 161 -21.11 0.36 -29.99
C GLN A 161 -19.86 -0.22 -30.66
N ASN A 162 -18.87 -0.65 -29.88
CA ASN A 162 -17.57 -1.14 -30.37
C ASN A 162 -17.27 -2.54 -29.80
N PRO A 163 -18.02 -3.58 -30.19
CA PRO A 163 -17.85 -4.94 -29.65
C PRO A 163 -16.47 -5.55 -29.96
N ASP A 164 -15.83 -5.08 -31.03
CA ASP A 164 -14.55 -5.62 -31.53
C ASP A 164 -13.35 -5.09 -30.73
N VAL A 165 -13.52 -3.94 -30.06
CA VAL A 165 -12.44 -3.24 -29.34
C VAL A 165 -12.49 -3.61 -27.86
N LYS A 166 -11.52 -4.42 -27.41
CA LYS A 166 -11.35 -4.70 -25.99
C LYS A 166 -10.56 -3.57 -25.33
N LEU A 167 -11.23 -2.82 -24.46
CA LEU A 167 -10.58 -1.98 -23.47
C LEU A 167 -10.07 -2.92 -22.37
N HIS A 168 -8.74 -3.05 -22.28
CA HIS A 168 -7.96 -3.82 -21.29
C HIS A 168 -7.87 -5.33 -21.53
#